data_AF-A0A1H0CKD8-F1
#
_entry.id   AF-A0A1H0CKD8-F1
#
_cell.length_a   1.000
_cell.length_b   1.000
_cell.length_c   1.000
_cell.angle_alpha   90.00
_cell.angle_beta   90.00
_cell.angle_gamma   90.00
#
_symmetry.space_group_name_H-M   'P 1'
#
loop_
_entity.id
_entity.type
_entity.pdbx_description
1 polymer ?
#
loop_
_entity_poly.entity_id
_entity_poly.type
_entity_poly.pdbx_seq_one_letter_code
_entity_poly.pdbx_strand_id
1 'polypeptide(L)'
;MIGTLLVFALGFMAAALIALLFAPFLWHKAQRLARRRFDAEIPANVREMQGEIDAVRARAAFDLRREEMRATEALGRATTERAEAGRIVLENGTLRARQAELERDLAEVGARFEAIEQTLAATRLERDDIARDRQALGEAFERRGSELEALHGRHAAGQERLAAMQDRLGHLERRLAELERPAADPAVLPVVDGAQPTAPSRPAIEPEAAQPTTPAPEPATATPLTGGERLRAAIAAGVGARAPATRAENAEIRERISDLAARILRRQVDAEGPTSPIAGILAPDAADEPEAGAPPSLAARVRALAAQGDAPSASVPEPSPAADETSPKGSAARKDGAGRSRRRSRR
;
A
#
# COMPACT_ATOMS: atom_id res chain seq x y z
N MET A 1 126.45 -39.82 3.90
CA MET A 1 125.37 -39.40 4.82
C MET A 1 125.64 -38.02 5.44
N ILE A 2 126.82 -37.74 6.01
CA ILE A 2 127.16 -36.41 6.58
C ILE A 2 127.38 -35.32 5.51
N GLY A 3 128.01 -35.64 4.37
CA GLY A 3 128.26 -34.66 3.30
C GLY A 3 126.99 -34.07 2.69
N THR A 4 125.94 -34.88 2.49
CA THR A 4 124.62 -34.42 2.01
C THR A 4 123.91 -33.53 3.03
N LEU A 5 124.11 -33.78 4.32
CA LEU A 5 123.53 -32.98 5.41
C LEU A 5 124.19 -31.59 5.49
N LEU A 6 125.51 -31.50 5.28
CA LEU A 6 126.25 -30.24 5.24
C LEU A 6 125.85 -29.36 4.05
N VAL A 7 125.70 -29.93 2.85
CA VAL A 7 125.24 -29.19 1.67
C VAL A 7 123.80 -28.68 1.87
N PHE A 8 122.93 -29.50 2.48
CA PHE A 8 121.57 -29.08 2.82
C PHE A 8 121.56 -27.95 3.86
N ALA A 9 122.37 -28.05 4.92
CA ALA A 9 122.48 -27.01 5.95
C ALA A 9 123.03 -25.69 5.38
N LEU A 10 124.03 -25.76 4.49
CA LEU A 10 124.58 -24.59 3.81
C LEU A 10 123.55 -23.94 2.87
N GLY A 11 122.82 -24.76 2.11
CA GLY A 11 121.72 -24.30 1.27
C GLY A 11 120.60 -23.64 2.08
N PHE A 12 120.23 -24.22 3.23
CA PHE A 12 119.25 -23.64 4.15
C PHE A 12 119.74 -22.31 4.74
N MET A 13 121.00 -22.23 5.17
CA MET A 13 121.57 -21.01 5.72
C MET A 13 121.67 -19.90 4.66
N ALA A 14 122.03 -20.25 3.42
CA ALA A 14 122.03 -19.33 2.29
C ALA A 14 120.61 -18.85 1.94
N ALA A 15 119.62 -19.75 1.91
CA ALA A 15 118.22 -19.39 1.69
C ALA A 15 117.66 -18.53 2.82
N ALA A 16 118.00 -18.82 4.08
CA ALA A 16 117.61 -18.03 5.24
C ALA A 16 118.24 -16.63 5.20
N LEU A 17 119.52 -16.52 4.79
CA LEU A 17 120.19 -15.24 4.59
C LEU A 17 119.49 -14.40 3.51
N ILE A 18 119.13 -15.02 2.37
CA ILE A 18 118.37 -14.37 1.31
C ILE A 18 116.98 -13.95 1.81
N ALA A 19 116.27 -14.81 2.54
CA ALA A 19 114.95 -14.48 3.11
C ALA A 19 115.03 -13.31 4.10
N LEU A 20 116.07 -13.26 4.94
CA LEU A 20 116.30 -12.17 5.88
C LEU A 20 116.59 -10.85 5.16
N LEU A 21 117.27 -10.89 4.01
CA LEU A 21 117.53 -9.73 3.17
C LEU A 21 116.23 -9.14 2.58
N PHE A 22 115.27 -9.99 2.22
CA PHE A 22 113.98 -9.56 1.68
C PHE A 22 112.92 -9.22 2.74
N ALA A 23 113.05 -9.72 3.97
CA ALA A 23 112.16 -9.41 5.09
C ALA A 23 111.89 -7.91 5.32
N PRO A 24 112.89 -7.00 5.35
CA PRO A 24 112.64 -5.58 5.50
C PRO A 24 111.84 -5.02 4.31
N PHE A 25 112.09 -5.48 3.08
CA PHE A 25 111.37 -4.98 1.91
C PHE A 25 109.86 -5.32 1.95
N LEU A 26 109.52 -6.55 2.37
CA LEU A 26 108.13 -6.97 2.53
C LEU A 26 107.43 -6.20 3.66
N TRP A 27 108.12 -5.98 4.79
CA TRP A 27 107.59 -5.22 5.93
C TRP A 27 107.23 -3.77 5.55
N HIS A 28 108.14 -3.07 4.86
CA HIS A 28 107.89 -1.68 4.42
C HIS A 28 106.70 -1.60 3.44
N LYS A 29 106.55 -2.59 2.55
CA LYS A 29 105.44 -2.64 1.58
C LYS A 29 104.09 -2.90 2.28
N ALA A 30 104.06 -3.80 3.25
CA ALA A 30 102.89 -4.08 4.08
C ALA A 30 102.48 -2.85 4.90
N GLN A 31 103.44 -2.17 5.53
CA GLN A 31 103.19 -0.92 6.26
C GLN A 31 102.64 0.19 5.37
N ARG A 32 103.16 0.35 4.15
CA ARG A 32 102.65 1.37 3.22
C ARG A 32 101.20 1.10 2.80
N LEU A 33 100.84 -0.16 2.57
CA LEU A 33 99.47 -0.55 2.25
C LEU A 33 98.53 -0.37 3.44
N ALA A 34 98.97 -0.76 4.64
CA ALA A 34 98.21 -0.56 5.87
C ALA A 34 97.99 0.93 6.15
N ARG A 35 99.03 1.76 5.99
CA ARG A 35 98.94 3.21 6.18
C ARG A 35 98.02 3.87 5.16
N ARG A 36 98.09 3.47 3.89
CA ARG A 36 97.17 3.97 2.84
C ARG A 36 95.71 3.58 3.10
N ARG A 37 95.45 2.42 3.70
CA ARG A 37 94.08 2.02 4.09
C ARG A 37 93.60 2.81 5.30
N PHE A 38 94.45 2.97 6.30
CA PHE A 38 94.14 3.72 7.50
C PHE A 38 93.90 5.22 7.22
N ASP A 39 94.74 5.84 6.39
CA ASP A 39 94.58 7.24 5.99
C ASP A 39 93.37 7.45 5.04
N ALA A 40 92.83 6.39 4.43
CA ALA A 40 91.60 6.44 3.62
C ALA A 40 90.33 6.24 4.46
N GLU A 41 90.44 5.59 5.62
CA GLU A 41 89.32 5.34 6.55
C GLU A 41 89.22 6.41 7.65
N ILE A 42 90.32 7.09 7.97
CA ILE A 42 90.33 8.17 8.96
C ILE A 42 90.07 9.51 8.27
N PRO A 43 89.10 10.32 8.75
CA PRO A 43 88.88 11.65 8.21
C PRO A 43 90.16 12.47 8.37
N ALA A 44 90.77 12.83 7.25
CA ALA A 44 92.09 13.45 7.22
C ALA A 44 92.07 14.94 7.67
N ASN A 45 90.88 15.51 7.94
CA ASN A 45 90.71 16.93 8.25
C ASN A 45 89.57 17.20 9.28
N VAL A 46 89.81 18.14 10.20
CA VAL A 46 88.83 18.59 11.23
C VAL A 46 87.52 19.09 10.61
N ARG A 47 87.58 19.68 9.40
CA ARG A 47 86.40 20.17 8.68
C ARG A 47 85.46 19.05 8.23
N GLU A 48 86.00 17.90 7.85
CA GLU A 48 85.20 16.74 7.43
C GLU A 48 84.48 16.12 8.64
N MET A 49 85.17 16.01 9.79
CA MET A 49 84.54 15.57 11.04
C MET A 49 83.40 16.49 11.49
N GLN A 50 83.57 17.82 11.36
CA GLN A 50 82.49 18.76 11.66
C GLN A 50 81.30 18.60 10.72
N GLY A 51 81.55 18.40 9.43
CA GLY A 51 80.50 18.12 8.44
C GLY A 51 79.72 16.83 8.73
N GLU A 52 80.40 15.75 9.16
CA GLU A 52 79.74 14.51 9.58
C GLU A 52 78.89 14.71 10.84
N ILE A 53 79.39 15.44 11.83
CA ILE A 53 78.64 15.77 13.05
C ILE A 53 77.39 16.59 12.70
N ASP A 54 77.53 17.60 11.85
CA ASP A 54 76.40 18.43 11.43
C ASP A 54 75.42 17.64 10.56
N ALA A 55 75.88 16.69 9.75
CA ALA A 55 75.03 15.75 9.00
C ALA A 55 74.24 14.81 9.93
N VAL A 56 74.87 14.28 10.98
CA VAL A 56 74.19 13.46 12.00
C VAL A 56 73.16 14.29 12.76
N ARG A 57 73.48 15.53 13.14
CA ARG A 57 72.54 16.46 13.79
C ARG A 57 71.36 16.78 12.87
N ALA A 58 71.62 17.06 11.59
CA ALA A 58 70.58 17.32 10.61
C ALA A 58 69.66 16.11 10.43
N ARG A 59 70.23 14.91 10.31
CA ARG A 59 69.46 13.66 10.21
C ARG A 59 68.59 13.43 11.44
N ALA A 60 69.15 13.59 12.63
CA ALA A 60 68.38 13.47 13.88
C ALA A 60 67.24 14.50 13.95
N ALA A 61 67.49 15.75 13.51
CA ALA A 61 66.46 16.79 13.45
C ALA A 61 65.35 16.45 12.42
N PHE A 62 65.70 15.91 11.25
CA PHE A 62 64.73 15.48 10.24
C PHE A 62 63.93 14.27 10.69
N ASP A 63 64.58 13.28 11.31
CA ASP A 63 63.92 12.08 11.84
C ASP A 63 62.92 12.46 12.95
N LEU A 64 63.34 13.33 13.89
CA LEU A 64 62.44 13.89 14.91
C LEU A 64 61.26 14.64 14.27
N ARG A 65 61.51 15.53 13.31
CA ARG A 65 60.44 16.29 12.66
C ARG A 65 59.47 15.37 11.90
N ARG A 66 59.97 14.30 11.29
CA ARG A 66 59.17 13.31 10.59
C ARG A 66 58.29 12.52 11.56
N GLU A 67 58.82 12.16 12.72
CA GLU A 67 58.05 11.49 13.77
C GLU A 67 56.99 12.42 14.37
N GLU A 68 57.32 13.68 14.64
CA GLU A 68 56.35 14.70 15.05
C GLU A 68 55.22 14.83 14.03
N MET A 69 55.54 14.96 12.73
CA MET A 69 54.53 15.06 11.67
C MET A 69 53.64 13.82 11.64
N ARG A 70 54.22 12.61 11.69
CA ARG A 70 53.44 11.35 11.76
C ARG A 70 52.55 11.29 12.99
N ALA A 71 53.04 11.73 14.15
CA ALA A 71 52.26 11.77 15.38
C ALA A 71 51.10 12.77 15.26
N THR A 72 51.33 13.95 14.68
CA THR A 72 50.26 14.94 14.46
C THR A 72 49.21 14.45 13.46
N GLU A 73 49.61 13.76 12.39
CA GLU A 73 48.68 13.15 11.44
C GLU A 73 47.86 12.03 12.09
N ALA A 74 48.52 11.16 12.88
CA ALA A 74 47.84 10.07 13.59
C ALA A 74 46.82 10.61 14.61
N LEU A 75 47.19 11.66 15.35
CA LEU A 75 46.27 12.36 16.25
C LEU A 75 45.11 13.00 15.48
N GLY A 76 45.39 13.66 14.35
CA GLY A 76 44.36 14.24 13.49
C GLY A 76 43.36 13.21 12.96
N ARG A 77 43.83 12.04 12.51
CA ARG A 77 42.96 10.93 12.09
C ARG A 77 42.15 10.39 13.27
N ALA A 78 42.79 10.20 14.43
CA ALA A 78 42.12 9.70 15.61
C ALA A 78 41.07 10.67 16.20
N THR A 79 41.19 11.98 15.98
CA THR A 79 40.14 12.94 16.38
C THR A 79 38.98 12.93 15.39
N THR A 80 39.23 12.85 14.08
CA THR A 80 38.16 12.74 13.07
C THR A 80 37.38 11.45 13.22
N GLU A 81 38.06 10.31 13.40
CA GLU A 81 37.42 9.01 13.61
C GLU A 81 36.56 9.01 14.89
N ARG A 82 37.03 9.62 15.98
CA ARG A 82 36.23 9.76 17.21
C ARG A 82 35.00 10.66 17.01
N ALA A 83 35.14 11.75 16.26
CA ALA A 83 34.01 12.63 15.95
C ALA A 83 32.96 11.91 15.09
N GLU A 84 33.40 11.15 14.08
CA GLU A 84 32.54 10.33 13.23
C GLU A 84 31.85 9.21 14.03
N ALA A 85 32.59 8.50 14.87
CA ALA A 85 32.03 7.49 15.77
C ALA A 85 30.98 8.10 16.71
N GLY A 86 31.25 9.29 17.26
CA GLY A 86 30.28 10.03 18.08
C GLY A 86 29.00 10.37 17.30
N ARG A 87 29.13 10.85 16.05
CA ARG A 87 27.97 11.12 15.18
C ARG A 87 27.16 9.85 14.91
N ILE A 88 27.82 8.75 14.58
CA ILE A 88 27.17 7.45 14.31
C ILE A 88 26.46 6.93 15.56
N VAL A 89 27.03 7.09 16.75
CA VAL A 89 26.38 6.68 18.01
C VAL A 89 25.10 7.50 18.26
N LEU A 90 25.14 8.81 18.03
CA LEU A 90 23.96 9.67 18.16
C LEU A 90 22.88 9.29 17.14
N GLU A 91 23.25 9.08 15.88
CA GLU A 91 22.32 8.63 14.83
C GLU A 91 21.72 7.26 15.15
N ASN A 92 22.52 6.30 15.62
CA ASN A 92 22.00 5.02 16.09
C ASN A 92 21.06 5.18 17.30
N GLY A 93 21.35 6.12 18.19
CA GLY A 93 20.49 6.45 19.32
C GLY A 93 19.13 6.98 18.87
N THR A 94 19.11 7.91 17.91
CA THR A 94 17.86 8.47 17.38
C THR A 94 17.07 7.44 16.58
N LEU A 95 17.73 6.60 15.77
CA LEU A 95 17.09 5.51 15.04
C LEU A 95 16.47 4.49 15.99
N ARG A 96 17.15 4.10 17.07
CA ARG A 96 16.59 3.19 18.09
C ARG A 96 15.41 3.81 18.83
N ALA A 97 15.46 5.11 19.13
CA ALA A 97 14.34 5.81 19.76
C ALA A 97 13.10 5.80 18.85
N ARG A 98 13.28 6.12 17.55
CA ARG A 98 12.22 6.03 16.54
C ARG A 98 11.69 4.61 16.37
N GLN A 99 12.57 3.60 16.38
CA GLN A 99 12.14 2.20 16.32
C GLN A 99 11.25 1.84 17.51
N ALA A 100 11.66 2.23 18.73
CA ALA A 100 10.86 1.97 19.92
C ALA A 100 9.53 2.74 19.93
N GLU A 101 9.46 3.92 19.31
CA GLU A 101 8.22 4.67 19.10
C GLU A 101 7.29 3.93 18.13
N LEU A 102 7.81 3.53 16.96
CA LEU A 102 7.05 2.75 15.97
C LEU A 102 6.55 1.40 16.52
N GLU A 103 7.34 0.74 17.36
CA GLU A 103 6.92 -0.51 18.04
C GLU A 103 5.75 -0.26 19.00
N ARG A 104 5.71 0.89 19.70
CA ARG A 104 4.58 1.27 20.55
C ARG A 104 3.35 1.60 19.72
N ASP A 105 3.51 2.36 18.64
CA ASP A 105 2.41 2.69 17.74
C ASP A 105 1.81 1.44 17.10
N LEU A 106 2.64 0.48 16.68
CA LEU A 106 2.19 -0.81 16.17
C LEU A 106 1.43 -1.62 17.22
N ALA A 107 1.92 -1.65 18.46
CA ALA A 107 1.22 -2.32 19.55
C ALA A 107 -0.14 -1.65 19.85
N GLU A 108 -0.20 -0.33 19.84
CA GLU A 108 -1.45 0.42 20.04
C GLU A 108 -2.44 0.19 18.91
N VAL A 109 -2.00 0.28 17.65
CA VAL A 109 -2.84 -0.01 16.48
C VAL A 109 -3.32 -1.47 16.51
N GLY A 110 -2.45 -2.42 16.89
CA GLY A 110 -2.81 -3.82 17.08
C GLY A 110 -3.93 -3.99 18.12
N ALA A 111 -3.79 -3.37 19.29
CA ALA A 111 -4.82 -3.42 20.34
C ALA A 111 -6.15 -2.77 19.90
N ARG A 112 -6.08 -1.64 19.17
CA ARG A 112 -7.27 -1.00 18.60
C ARG A 112 -7.96 -1.89 17.56
N PHE A 113 -7.18 -2.57 16.72
CA PHE A 113 -7.72 -3.51 15.73
C PHE A 113 -8.42 -4.69 16.38
N GLU A 114 -7.81 -5.30 17.41
CA GLU A 114 -8.44 -6.38 18.18
C GLU A 114 -9.74 -5.92 18.86
N ALA A 115 -9.76 -4.72 19.45
CA ALA A 115 -10.97 -4.16 20.04
C ALA A 115 -12.08 -3.96 18.99
N ILE A 116 -11.73 -3.44 17.81
CA ILE A 116 -12.69 -3.27 16.70
C ILE A 116 -13.23 -4.63 16.25
N GLU A 117 -12.38 -5.63 16.05
CA GLU A 117 -12.81 -6.99 15.69
C GLU A 117 -13.76 -7.59 16.74
N GLN A 118 -13.49 -7.39 18.04
CA GLN A 118 -14.38 -7.83 19.11
C GLN A 118 -15.74 -7.13 19.05
N THR A 119 -15.77 -5.81 18.84
CA THR A 119 -17.04 -5.07 18.69
C THR A 119 -17.81 -5.50 17.43
N LEU A 120 -17.10 -5.78 16.34
CA LEU A 120 -17.67 -6.28 15.10
C LEU A 120 -18.27 -7.68 15.28
N ALA A 121 -17.59 -8.56 16.03
CA ALA A 121 -18.09 -9.88 16.37
C ALA A 121 -19.34 -9.80 17.25
N ALA A 122 -19.33 -8.94 18.28
CA ALA A 122 -20.47 -8.74 19.17
C ALA A 122 -21.70 -8.20 18.42
N THR A 123 -21.51 -7.17 17.60
CA THR A 123 -22.60 -6.58 16.78
C THR A 123 -23.15 -7.55 15.73
N ARG A 124 -22.31 -8.43 15.16
CA ARG A 124 -22.78 -9.51 14.28
C ARG A 124 -23.67 -10.51 15.01
N LEU A 125 -23.28 -10.92 16.22
CA LEU A 125 -24.10 -11.82 17.04
C LEU A 125 -25.45 -11.18 17.38
N GLU A 126 -25.44 -9.92 17.83
CA GLU A 126 -26.66 -9.17 18.14
C GLU A 126 -27.57 -9.03 16.91
N ARG A 127 -26.99 -8.74 15.73
CA ARG A 127 -27.75 -8.70 14.47
C ARG A 127 -28.38 -10.05 14.14
N ASP A 128 -27.67 -11.15 14.35
CA ASP A 128 -28.17 -12.50 14.06
C ASP A 128 -29.25 -12.93 15.07
N ASP A 129 -29.15 -12.50 16.34
CA ASP A 129 -30.21 -12.64 17.35
C ASP A 129 -31.47 -11.88 16.93
N ILE A 130 -31.34 -10.60 16.58
CA ILE A 130 -32.47 -9.77 16.11
C ILE A 130 -33.10 -10.36 14.85
N ALA A 131 -32.30 -10.90 13.93
CA ALA A 131 -32.81 -11.56 12.73
C ALA A 131 -33.66 -12.79 13.07
N ARG A 132 -33.22 -13.62 14.03
CA ARG A 132 -33.98 -14.77 14.53
C ARG A 132 -35.28 -14.35 15.21
N ASP A 133 -35.25 -13.31 16.04
CA ASP A 133 -36.45 -12.78 16.70
C ASP A 133 -37.46 -12.24 15.68
N ARG A 134 -36.99 -11.53 14.65
CA ARG A 134 -37.86 -11.04 13.57
C ARG A 134 -38.51 -12.19 12.79
N GLN A 135 -37.77 -13.27 12.53
CA GLN A 135 -38.34 -14.46 11.89
C GLN A 135 -39.40 -15.12 12.77
N ALA A 136 -39.11 -15.33 14.06
CA ALA A 136 -40.06 -15.92 15.00
C ALA A 136 -41.34 -15.07 15.15
N LEU A 137 -41.20 -13.74 15.20
CA LEU A 137 -42.34 -12.82 15.19
C LEU A 137 -43.13 -12.91 13.88
N GLY A 138 -42.45 -12.96 12.74
CA GLY A 138 -43.08 -13.14 11.43
C GLY A 138 -43.93 -14.41 11.39
N GLU A 139 -43.38 -15.55 11.80
CA GLU A 139 -44.13 -16.80 11.89
C GLU A 139 -45.32 -16.73 12.86
N ALA A 140 -45.17 -16.03 14.00
CA ALA A 140 -46.25 -15.84 14.96
C ALA A 140 -47.38 -14.97 14.37
N PHE A 141 -47.05 -13.95 13.59
CA PHE A 141 -48.02 -13.12 12.88
C PHE A 141 -48.77 -13.92 11.81
N GLU A 142 -48.06 -14.73 11.00
CA GLU A 142 -48.69 -15.61 10.01
C GLU A 142 -49.66 -16.60 10.66
N ARG A 143 -49.24 -17.23 11.78
CA ARG A 143 -50.12 -18.13 12.55
C ARG A 143 -51.37 -17.40 13.04
N ARG A 144 -51.24 -16.21 13.62
CA ARG A 144 -52.40 -15.40 14.05
C ARG A 144 -53.27 -14.96 12.87
N GLY A 145 -52.69 -14.62 11.72
CA GLY A 145 -53.40 -14.32 10.50
C GLY A 145 -54.29 -15.49 10.07
N SER A 146 -53.71 -16.69 9.99
CA SER A 146 -54.45 -17.92 9.65
C SER A 146 -55.55 -18.27 10.66
N GLU A 147 -55.32 -18.01 11.96
CA GLU A 147 -56.33 -18.22 13.00
C GLU A 147 -57.51 -17.24 12.88
N LEU A 148 -57.22 -15.97 12.58
CA LEU A 148 -58.24 -14.95 12.33
C LEU A 148 -59.04 -15.26 11.05
N GLU A 149 -58.38 -15.71 9.97
CA GLU A 149 -59.07 -16.17 8.76
C GLU A 149 -59.97 -17.37 9.05
N ALA A 150 -59.50 -18.35 9.83
CA ALA A 150 -60.31 -19.50 10.23
C ALA A 150 -61.50 -19.10 11.13
N LEU A 151 -61.33 -18.10 12.01
CA LEU A 151 -62.42 -17.53 12.79
C LEU A 151 -63.43 -16.80 11.90
N HIS A 152 -62.98 -15.94 10.99
CA HIS A 152 -63.84 -15.25 10.04
C HIS A 152 -64.63 -16.24 9.17
N GLY A 153 -63.98 -17.29 8.66
CA GLY A 153 -64.65 -18.36 7.91
C GLY A 153 -65.73 -19.08 8.73
N ARG A 154 -65.46 -19.37 10.01
CA ARG A 154 -66.45 -19.95 10.93
C ARG A 154 -67.64 -19.00 11.18
N HIS A 155 -67.37 -17.70 11.37
CA HIS A 155 -68.40 -16.69 11.55
C HIS A 155 -69.28 -16.53 10.30
N ALA A 156 -68.68 -16.44 9.12
CA ALA A 156 -69.40 -16.37 7.84
C ALA A 156 -70.29 -17.60 7.63
N ALA A 157 -69.77 -18.81 7.83
CA ALA A 157 -70.55 -20.04 7.74
C ALA A 157 -71.69 -20.09 8.78
N GLY A 158 -71.48 -19.53 9.97
CA GLY A 158 -72.53 -19.35 10.98
C GLY A 158 -73.64 -18.41 10.53
N GLN A 159 -73.28 -17.27 9.93
CA GLN A 159 -74.21 -16.29 9.38
C GLN A 159 -75.03 -16.87 8.22
N GLU A 160 -74.40 -17.62 7.31
CA GLU A 160 -75.10 -18.31 6.22
C GLU A 160 -76.13 -19.33 6.76
N ARG A 161 -75.79 -20.09 7.80
CA ARG A 161 -76.74 -21.02 8.44
C ARG A 161 -77.91 -20.28 9.06
N LEU A 162 -77.68 -19.15 9.72
CA LEU A 162 -78.75 -18.32 10.30
C LEU A 162 -79.66 -17.76 9.20
N ALA A 163 -79.08 -17.24 8.11
CA ALA A 163 -79.83 -16.78 6.95
C ALA A 163 -80.69 -17.92 6.35
N ALA A 164 -80.10 -19.11 6.16
CA ALA A 164 -80.83 -20.27 5.67
C ALA A 164 -81.95 -20.73 6.64
N MET A 165 -81.77 -20.60 7.96
CA MET A 165 -82.85 -20.85 8.93
C MET A 165 -83.95 -19.81 8.86
N GLN A 166 -83.61 -18.53 8.71
CA GLN A 166 -84.58 -17.44 8.52
C GLN A 166 -85.38 -17.62 7.23
N ASP A 167 -84.73 -18.00 6.12
CA ASP A 167 -85.40 -18.30 4.86
C ASP A 167 -86.38 -19.48 5.00
N ARG A 168 -85.97 -20.53 5.73
CA ARG A 168 -86.86 -21.66 6.06
C ARG A 168 -88.04 -21.23 6.91
N LEU A 169 -87.83 -20.41 7.94
CA LEU A 169 -88.91 -19.85 8.75
C LEU A 169 -89.87 -19.03 7.89
N GLY A 170 -89.36 -18.10 7.09
CA GLY A 170 -90.17 -17.31 6.18
C GLY A 170 -90.90 -18.14 5.12
N HIS A 171 -90.32 -19.27 4.68
CA HIS A 171 -91.01 -20.23 3.80
C HIS A 171 -92.13 -20.98 4.54
N LEU A 172 -91.88 -21.45 5.77
CA LEU A 172 -92.89 -22.10 6.60
C LEU A 172 -94.06 -21.17 6.94
N GLU A 173 -93.77 -19.91 7.27
CA GLU A 173 -94.78 -18.86 7.49
C GLU A 173 -95.63 -18.63 6.24
N ARG A 174 -95.01 -18.58 5.05
CA ARG A 174 -95.75 -18.48 3.78
C ARG A 174 -96.66 -19.69 3.54
N ARG A 175 -96.18 -20.92 3.83
CA ARG A 175 -97.00 -22.13 3.72
C ARG A 175 -98.16 -22.15 4.72
N LEU A 176 -97.94 -21.68 5.94
CA LEU A 176 -99.00 -21.50 6.94
C LEU A 176 -100.04 -20.50 6.43
N ALA A 177 -99.62 -19.36 5.89
CA ALA A 177 -100.51 -18.36 5.31
C ALA A 177 -101.29 -18.88 4.08
N GLU A 178 -100.68 -19.75 3.27
CA GLU A 178 -101.39 -20.45 2.17
C GLU A 178 -102.44 -21.44 2.68
N LEU A 179 -102.17 -22.16 3.78
CA LEU A 179 -103.09 -23.10 4.39
C LEU A 179 -104.23 -22.41 5.18
N GLU A 180 -103.97 -21.24 5.76
CA GLU A 180 -104.95 -20.43 6.48
C GLU A 180 -105.88 -19.61 5.57
N ARG A 181 -105.58 -19.53 4.26
CA ARG A 181 -106.53 -18.96 3.29
C ARG A 181 -107.78 -19.87 3.18
N PRO A 182 -109.00 -19.36 3.41
CA PRO A 182 -110.21 -20.15 3.23
C PRO A 182 -110.35 -20.62 1.77
N ALA A 183 -110.77 -21.87 1.59
CA ALA A 183 -111.01 -22.48 0.28
C ALA A 183 -112.08 -21.70 -0.51
N ALA A 184 -111.62 -20.96 -1.50
CA ALA A 184 -112.39 -20.56 -2.68
C ALA A 184 -111.56 -20.96 -3.90
N ASP A 185 -112.14 -21.80 -4.75
CA ASP A 185 -111.58 -22.36 -6.00
C ASP A 185 -112.65 -22.19 -7.10
N PRO A 186 -112.37 -22.27 -8.43
CA PRO A 186 -111.11 -22.71 -9.08
C PRO A 186 -110.66 -21.95 -10.37
N ALA A 187 -109.52 -22.38 -10.93
CA ALA A 187 -109.07 -22.34 -12.35
C ALA A 187 -108.48 -21.00 -12.88
N VAL A 188 -107.44 -20.93 -13.74
CA VAL A 188 -107.05 -21.73 -14.92
C VAL A 188 -105.52 -21.64 -15.15
N LEU A 189 -104.98 -22.70 -15.77
CA LEU A 189 -103.63 -22.94 -16.31
C LEU A 189 -103.06 -21.82 -17.22
N PRO A 190 -101.74 -21.86 -17.49
CA PRO A 190 -101.37 -22.19 -18.88
C PRO A 190 -100.29 -23.27 -19.04
N VAL A 191 -100.35 -23.87 -20.22
CA VAL A 191 -99.57 -24.98 -20.76
C VAL A 191 -98.41 -24.46 -21.64
N VAL A 192 -97.40 -25.32 -21.76
CA VAL A 192 -96.08 -25.24 -22.40
C VAL A 192 -96.11 -25.32 -23.94
N ASP A 193 -95.27 -24.56 -24.65
CA ASP A 193 -94.38 -24.97 -25.78
C ASP A 193 -93.74 -23.72 -26.44
N GLY A 194 -92.50 -23.65 -26.94
CA GLY A 194 -91.47 -24.67 -27.15
C GLY A 194 -90.11 -24.03 -27.55
N ALA A 195 -89.03 -24.76 -27.30
CA ALA A 195 -87.65 -24.55 -27.77
C ALA A 195 -87.53 -24.85 -29.29
N GLN A 196 -86.53 -24.43 -30.09
CA GLN A 196 -85.06 -24.66 -30.09
C GLN A 196 -84.49 -24.14 -31.47
N PRO A 197 -83.22 -24.34 -31.92
CA PRO A 197 -81.84 -24.41 -31.35
C PRO A 197 -80.91 -23.30 -31.93
N THR A 198 -79.69 -23.04 -31.42
CA THR A 198 -78.42 -23.65 -31.91
C THR A 198 -77.20 -23.11 -31.11
N ALA A 199 -76.19 -23.98 -30.92
CA ALA A 199 -74.86 -23.69 -30.32
C ALA A 199 -73.87 -23.19 -31.42
N PRO A 200 -72.52 -23.05 -31.20
CA PRO A 200 -71.68 -23.08 -29.99
C PRO A 200 -70.63 -21.94 -29.92
N SER A 201 -69.83 -21.84 -28.83
CA SER A 201 -68.34 -21.74 -28.84
C SER A 201 -67.73 -21.22 -27.52
N ARG A 202 -66.84 -22.06 -26.91
CA ARG A 202 -65.54 -21.78 -26.25
C ARG A 202 -65.42 -20.71 -25.13
N PRO A 203 -64.62 -20.96 -24.07
CA PRO A 203 -63.17 -21.15 -24.24
C PRO A 203 -62.56 -22.35 -23.50
N ALA A 204 -61.45 -22.79 -24.07
CA ALA A 204 -60.42 -23.60 -23.41
C ALA A 204 -59.43 -22.63 -22.75
N ILE A 205 -59.11 -22.87 -21.48
CA ILE A 205 -57.80 -22.57 -20.91
C ILE A 205 -57.37 -23.83 -20.15
N GLU A 206 -56.15 -24.23 -20.43
CA GLU A 206 -55.52 -25.52 -20.15
C GLU A 206 -55.32 -25.79 -18.65
N PRO A 207 -55.42 -27.05 -18.22
CA PRO A 207 -54.75 -27.55 -17.03
C PRO A 207 -53.34 -28.02 -17.44
N GLU A 208 -52.29 -27.34 -17.00
CA GLU A 208 -50.93 -27.91 -17.10
C GLU A 208 -50.70 -28.82 -15.89
N ALA A 209 -50.91 -30.11 -16.15
CA ALA A 209 -50.58 -31.19 -15.23
C ALA A 209 -49.06 -31.33 -15.06
N ALA A 210 -48.72 -31.72 -13.84
CA ALA A 210 -47.45 -32.30 -13.44
C ALA A 210 -46.82 -33.22 -14.50
N GLN A 211 -45.51 -33.07 -14.68
CA GLN A 211 -44.66 -34.16 -15.17
C GLN A 211 -43.94 -34.84 -14.00
N PRO A 212 -43.84 -36.18 -14.02
CA PRO A 212 -43.16 -36.96 -13.01
C PRO A 212 -41.66 -37.15 -13.32
N THR A 213 -40.99 -37.58 -12.26
CA THR A 213 -39.61 -38.06 -12.12
C THR A 213 -39.12 -39.05 -13.18
N THR A 214 -37.86 -38.93 -13.61
CA THR A 214 -36.87 -40.05 -13.67
C THR A 214 -35.42 -39.49 -13.67
N PRO A 215 -34.41 -40.20 -13.12
CA PRO A 215 -33.06 -39.67 -12.81
C PRO A 215 -31.96 -40.12 -13.80
N ALA A 216 -30.84 -39.37 -13.81
CA ALA A 216 -29.44 -39.71 -14.13
C ALA A 216 -29.10 -40.38 -15.50
N PRO A 217 -27.94 -40.06 -16.12
CA PRO A 217 -26.65 -40.56 -15.64
C PRO A 217 -25.51 -39.52 -15.61
N GLU A 218 -24.55 -39.80 -14.73
CA GLU A 218 -23.28 -39.09 -14.53
C GLU A 218 -22.37 -39.10 -15.77
N PRO A 219 -21.38 -38.19 -15.80
CA PRO A 219 -20.01 -38.67 -15.87
C PRO A 219 -19.26 -38.42 -14.57
N ALA A 220 -18.95 -39.52 -13.88
CA ALA A 220 -17.79 -39.67 -13.01
C ALA A 220 -16.52 -39.22 -13.78
N THR A 221 -15.50 -38.55 -13.25
CA THR A 221 -15.02 -38.35 -11.88
C THR A 221 -14.21 -37.06 -11.86
N ALA A 222 -14.55 -36.09 -11.02
CA ALA A 222 -13.58 -35.16 -10.43
C ALA A 222 -14.20 -34.63 -9.14
N THR A 223 -13.67 -35.10 -8.01
CA THR A 223 -14.03 -34.65 -6.66
C THR A 223 -14.17 -33.12 -6.63
N PRO A 224 -15.34 -32.56 -6.27
CA PRO A 224 -15.49 -31.13 -6.15
C PRO A 224 -14.72 -30.70 -4.91
N LEU A 225 -13.53 -30.15 -5.11
CA LEU A 225 -12.79 -29.47 -4.07
C LEU A 225 -13.72 -28.45 -3.42
N THR A 226 -13.92 -28.60 -2.11
CA THR A 226 -14.71 -27.68 -1.28
C THR A 226 -14.18 -26.26 -1.50
N GLY A 227 -15.03 -25.23 -1.35
CA GLY A 227 -14.62 -23.83 -1.58
C GLY A 227 -13.32 -23.45 -0.85
N GLY A 228 -13.05 -24.07 0.31
CA GLY A 228 -11.79 -23.92 1.05
C GLY A 228 -10.57 -24.58 0.39
N GLU A 229 -10.72 -25.70 -0.31
CA GLU A 229 -9.62 -26.35 -1.04
C GLU A 229 -9.31 -25.63 -2.36
N ARG A 230 -10.32 -25.05 -3.02
CA ARG A 230 -10.11 -24.17 -4.18
C ARG A 230 -9.36 -22.90 -3.78
N LEU A 231 -9.71 -22.32 -2.62
CA LEU A 231 -9.01 -21.16 -2.09
C LEU A 231 -7.58 -21.51 -1.66
N ARG A 232 -7.36 -22.66 -1.01
CA ARG A 232 -6.00 -23.14 -0.66
C ARG A 232 -5.16 -23.48 -1.90
N ALA A 233 -5.75 -24.07 -2.94
CA ALA A 233 -5.08 -24.33 -4.21
C ALA A 233 -4.73 -23.03 -4.96
N ALA A 234 -5.61 -22.02 -4.92
CA ALA A 234 -5.34 -20.69 -5.47
C ALA A 234 -4.24 -19.94 -4.71
N ILE A 235 -4.20 -20.06 -3.37
CA ILE A 235 -3.13 -19.49 -2.54
C ILE A 235 -1.80 -20.22 -2.76
N ALA A 236 -1.81 -21.55 -2.85
CA ALA A 236 -0.61 -22.34 -3.14
C ALA A 236 -0.06 -22.05 -4.56
N ALA A 237 -0.92 -21.85 -5.55
CA ALA A 237 -0.53 -21.44 -6.90
C ALA A 237 -0.07 -19.98 -6.99
N GLY A 238 -0.59 -19.09 -6.14
CA GLY A 238 -0.29 -17.66 -6.14
C GLY A 238 0.94 -17.24 -5.32
N VAL A 239 1.28 -17.98 -4.27
CA VAL A 239 2.32 -17.60 -3.30
C VAL A 239 3.67 -18.30 -3.58
N GLY A 240 3.69 -19.39 -4.35
CA GLY A 240 4.85 -20.28 -4.43
C GLY A 240 5.87 -20.04 -5.56
N ALA A 241 5.56 -19.32 -6.64
CA ALA A 241 6.46 -19.29 -7.80
C ALA A 241 6.29 -18.09 -8.74
N ARG A 242 6.25 -16.86 -8.22
CA ARG A 242 6.48 -15.68 -9.07
C ARG A 242 7.91 -15.19 -8.84
N ALA A 243 8.76 -15.32 -9.87
CA ALA A 243 10.06 -14.64 -9.90
C ALA A 243 9.86 -13.15 -9.56
N PRO A 244 10.80 -12.50 -8.85
CA PRO A 244 10.63 -11.11 -8.44
C PRO A 244 10.29 -10.26 -9.66
N ALA A 245 9.11 -9.64 -9.62
CA ALA A 245 8.59 -8.82 -10.72
C ALA A 245 9.67 -7.83 -11.18
N THR A 246 9.90 -7.77 -12.49
CA THR A 246 10.93 -6.89 -13.04
C THR A 246 10.69 -5.44 -12.62
N ARG A 247 11.73 -4.58 -12.60
CA ARG A 247 11.54 -3.15 -12.26
C ARG A 247 10.48 -2.48 -13.14
N ALA A 248 10.34 -2.96 -14.38
CA ALA A 248 9.30 -2.55 -15.33
C ALA A 248 7.90 -2.98 -14.87
N GLU A 249 7.70 -4.26 -14.50
CA GLU A 249 6.41 -4.74 -13.96
C GLU A 249 6.02 -4.00 -12.67
N ASN A 250 6.99 -3.75 -11.78
CA ASN A 250 6.72 -2.96 -10.57
C ASN A 250 6.39 -1.49 -10.88
N ALA A 251 6.96 -0.91 -11.94
CA ALA A 251 6.59 0.42 -12.39
C ALA A 251 5.17 0.43 -12.97
N GLU A 252 4.82 -0.58 -13.76
CA GLU A 252 3.48 -0.76 -14.34
C GLU A 252 2.42 -1.00 -13.25
N ILE A 253 2.73 -1.80 -12.22
CA ILE A 253 1.83 -2.01 -11.07
C ILE A 253 1.61 -0.68 -10.34
N ARG A 254 2.67 0.10 -10.08
CA ARG A 254 2.55 1.42 -9.45
C ARG A 254 1.74 2.40 -10.29
N GLU A 255 1.88 2.36 -11.61
CA GLU A 255 1.11 3.17 -12.55
C GLU A 255 -0.37 2.79 -12.52
N ARG A 256 -0.70 1.49 -12.64
CA ARG A 256 -2.07 0.98 -12.55
C ARG A 256 -2.74 1.29 -11.22
N ILE A 257 -2.01 1.17 -10.11
CA ILE A 257 -2.52 1.53 -8.77
C ILE A 257 -2.81 3.03 -8.70
N SER A 258 -1.91 3.87 -9.21
CA SER A 258 -2.08 5.32 -9.21
C SER A 258 -3.27 5.75 -10.06
N ASP A 259 -3.49 5.11 -11.21
CA ASP A 259 -4.62 5.39 -12.08
C ASP A 259 -5.94 4.91 -11.49
N LEU A 260 -5.95 3.75 -10.82
CA LEU A 260 -7.14 3.24 -10.14
C LEU A 260 -7.51 4.15 -8.96
N ALA A 261 -6.51 4.56 -8.17
CA ALA A 261 -6.69 5.51 -7.07
C ALA A 261 -7.29 6.83 -7.58
N ALA A 262 -6.77 7.38 -8.68
CA ALA A 262 -7.30 8.62 -9.26
C ALA A 262 -8.78 8.49 -9.67
N ARG A 263 -9.19 7.35 -10.26
CA ARG A 263 -10.60 7.10 -10.62
C ARG A 263 -11.51 6.95 -9.40
N ILE A 264 -11.04 6.27 -8.35
CA ILE A 264 -11.80 6.09 -7.11
C ILE A 264 -11.99 7.45 -6.41
N LEU A 265 -10.92 8.24 -6.30
CA LEU A 265 -11.00 9.59 -5.73
C LEU A 265 -11.95 10.47 -6.55
N ARG A 266 -11.93 10.40 -7.89
CA ARG A 266 -12.88 11.14 -8.73
C ARG A 266 -14.32 10.72 -8.45
N ARG A 267 -14.60 9.41 -8.41
CA ARG A 267 -15.94 8.89 -8.11
C ARG A 267 -16.42 9.33 -6.73
N GLN A 268 -15.50 9.43 -5.76
CA GLN A 268 -15.81 9.91 -4.42
C GLN A 268 -16.11 11.41 -4.40
N VAL A 269 -15.33 12.22 -5.12
CA VAL A 269 -15.60 13.67 -5.29
C VAL A 269 -16.95 13.90 -5.97
N ASP A 270 -17.29 13.11 -6.99
CA ASP A 270 -18.59 13.20 -7.68
C ASP A 270 -19.76 12.80 -6.76
N ALA A 271 -19.53 11.88 -5.81
CA ALA A 271 -20.54 11.45 -4.83
C ALA A 271 -20.71 12.42 -3.66
N GLU A 272 -19.63 13.06 -3.19
CA GLU A 272 -19.64 14.00 -2.07
C GLU A 272 -19.95 15.45 -2.49
N GLY A 273 -19.81 15.78 -3.78
CA GLY A 273 -20.10 17.09 -4.34
C GLY A 273 -18.99 18.14 -4.12
N PRO A 274 -19.19 19.38 -4.64
CA PRO A 274 -18.15 20.42 -4.74
C PRO A 274 -17.74 21.04 -3.40
N THR A 275 -18.48 20.78 -2.32
CA THR A 275 -18.18 21.26 -0.94
C THR A 275 -17.41 20.23 -0.11
N SER A 276 -16.94 19.13 -0.70
CA SER A 276 -16.21 18.08 0.02
C SER A 276 -14.78 18.53 0.43
N PRO A 277 -14.26 18.07 1.58
CA PRO A 277 -12.87 18.30 1.98
C PRO A 277 -11.85 17.80 0.93
N ILE A 278 -12.20 16.74 0.20
CA ILE A 278 -11.37 16.15 -0.85
C ILE A 278 -11.21 17.12 -2.03
N ALA A 279 -12.28 17.82 -2.42
CA ALA A 279 -12.21 18.86 -3.44
C ALA A 279 -11.32 20.04 -3.02
N GLY A 280 -11.32 20.38 -1.72
CA GLY A 280 -10.43 21.40 -1.16
C GLY A 280 -8.95 21.04 -1.22
N ILE A 281 -8.61 19.76 -1.03
CA ILE A 281 -7.22 19.26 -1.13
C ILE A 281 -6.76 19.13 -2.59
N LEU A 282 -7.69 18.93 -3.53
CA LEU A 282 -7.40 18.87 -4.97
C LEU A 282 -7.25 20.25 -5.62
N ALA A 283 -7.61 21.32 -4.91
CA ALA A 283 -7.46 22.70 -5.38
C ALA A 283 -5.99 22.99 -5.74
N PRO A 284 -5.74 23.80 -6.79
CA PRO A 284 -4.39 24.05 -7.25
C PRO A 284 -3.60 24.86 -6.21
N ASP A 285 -2.64 24.22 -5.55
CA ASP A 285 -1.59 24.91 -4.81
C ASP A 285 -0.46 25.31 -5.75
N ALA A 286 0.13 26.49 -5.53
CA ALA A 286 1.24 27.04 -6.31
C ALA A 286 2.54 26.22 -6.24
N ALA A 287 2.53 25.07 -5.55
CA ALA A 287 3.65 24.15 -5.40
C ALA A 287 3.61 22.93 -6.38
N ASP A 288 2.55 22.80 -7.18
CA ASP A 288 2.38 21.72 -8.18
C ASP A 288 3.00 22.05 -9.55
N GLU A 289 4.19 22.66 -9.58
CA GLU A 289 4.96 22.79 -10.83
C GLU A 289 5.56 21.41 -11.18
N PRO A 290 5.36 20.89 -12.40
CA PRO A 290 5.87 19.57 -12.77
C PRO A 290 7.40 19.60 -12.80
N GLU A 291 8.06 18.92 -11.86
CA GLU A 291 9.49 18.62 -11.97
C GLU A 291 9.73 17.89 -13.31
N ALA A 292 10.58 18.46 -14.15
CA ALA A 292 10.88 17.94 -15.47
C ALA A 292 11.45 16.51 -15.39
N GLY A 293 10.62 15.51 -15.69
CA GLY A 293 10.98 14.09 -15.72
C GLY A 293 10.34 13.21 -14.63
N ALA A 294 9.54 13.77 -13.72
CA ALA A 294 8.80 12.98 -12.72
C ALA A 294 7.41 12.53 -13.24
N PRO A 295 6.92 11.34 -12.86
CA PRO A 295 5.57 10.90 -13.22
C PRO A 295 4.52 11.84 -12.58
N PRO A 296 3.41 12.15 -13.27
CA PRO A 296 2.43 13.13 -12.78
C PRO A 296 1.86 12.74 -11.42
N SER A 297 1.68 13.72 -10.54
CA SER A 297 1.12 13.51 -9.20
C SER A 297 -0.31 12.96 -9.27
N LEU A 298 -0.76 12.29 -8.21
CA LEU A 298 -2.11 11.74 -8.11
C LEU A 298 -3.16 12.87 -8.28
N ALA A 299 -2.94 14.02 -7.67
CA ALA A 299 -3.81 15.20 -7.78
C ALA A 299 -3.90 15.71 -9.23
N ALA A 300 -2.75 15.78 -9.93
CA ALA A 300 -2.73 16.16 -11.35
C ALA A 300 -3.53 15.19 -12.24
N ARG A 301 -3.46 13.88 -11.97
CA ARG A 301 -4.26 12.87 -12.71
C ARG A 301 -5.76 12.98 -12.43
N VAL A 302 -6.15 13.21 -11.18
CA VAL A 302 -7.57 13.41 -10.81
C VAL A 302 -8.13 14.65 -11.49
N ARG A 303 -7.36 15.75 -11.56
CA ARG A 303 -7.72 16.96 -12.30
C ARG A 303 -7.81 16.73 -13.81
N ALA A 304 -6.87 15.98 -14.40
CA ALA A 304 -6.90 15.63 -15.82
C ALA A 304 -8.13 14.78 -16.18
N LEU A 305 -8.51 13.83 -15.31
CA LEU A 305 -9.74 13.04 -15.46
C LEU A 305 -11.00 13.91 -15.31
N ALA A 306 -10.99 14.89 -14.40
CA ALA A 306 -12.07 15.87 -14.27
C ALA A 306 -12.24 16.68 -15.57
N ALA A 307 -11.14 17.17 -16.15
CA ALA A 307 -11.14 17.93 -17.40
C ALA A 307 -11.57 17.08 -18.62
N GLN A 308 -11.29 15.77 -18.62
CA GLN A 308 -11.75 14.84 -19.67
C GLN A 308 -13.25 14.51 -19.57
N GLY A 309 -13.82 14.49 -18.36
CA GLY A 309 -15.26 14.31 -18.14
C GLY A 309 -16.10 15.54 -18.48
N ASP A 310 -15.47 16.72 -18.52
CA ASP A 310 -16.09 18.01 -18.88
C ASP A 310 -15.96 18.36 -20.38
N ALA A 311 -15.43 17.44 -21.20
CA ALA A 311 -15.35 17.67 -22.65
C ALA A 311 -16.77 17.62 -23.27
N PRO A 312 -17.28 18.74 -23.83
CA PRO A 312 -18.60 18.76 -24.42
C PRO A 312 -18.61 17.90 -25.70
N SER A 313 -19.57 16.98 -25.77
CA SER A 313 -19.96 16.29 -26.99
C SER A 313 -20.19 17.32 -28.11
N ALA A 314 -19.57 17.07 -29.25
CA ALA A 314 -19.58 17.91 -30.46
C ALA A 314 -20.95 18.51 -30.83
N SER A 315 -20.95 19.83 -31.10
CA SER A 315 -21.96 20.48 -31.95
C SER A 315 -21.26 21.37 -32.99
N VAL A 316 -21.59 21.06 -34.25
CA VAL A 316 -21.25 21.62 -35.57
C VAL A 316 -21.50 23.16 -35.66
N PRO A 317 -20.83 23.91 -36.57
CA PRO A 317 -20.52 25.34 -36.42
C PRO A 317 -21.66 26.30 -36.83
N GLU A 318 -21.48 27.56 -36.43
CA GLU A 318 -22.36 28.74 -36.59
C GLU A 318 -22.99 28.94 -37.99
N PRO A 319 -24.05 29.77 -38.05
CA PRO A 319 -23.82 31.15 -38.50
C PRO A 319 -24.55 32.24 -37.70
N SER A 320 -23.87 33.39 -37.54
CA SER A 320 -24.36 34.74 -37.16
C SER A 320 -25.42 35.29 -38.15
N PRO A 321 -25.98 36.54 -38.05
CA PRO A 321 -26.05 37.57 -36.99
C PRO A 321 -27.46 38.26 -36.83
N ALA A 322 -27.68 39.09 -35.80
CA ALA A 322 -28.56 40.31 -35.79
C ALA A 322 -28.45 41.01 -34.40
N ALA A 323 -27.99 42.27 -34.27
CA ALA A 323 -28.81 43.52 -34.26
C ALA A 323 -30.08 43.38 -33.41
N ASP A 324 -30.37 44.16 -32.36
CA ASP A 324 -30.34 45.61 -32.28
C ASP A 324 -30.42 46.11 -30.81
N GLU A 325 -29.87 47.31 -30.63
CA GLU A 325 -30.27 48.41 -29.72
C GLU A 325 -31.01 48.13 -28.39
N THR A 326 -30.43 48.60 -27.28
CA THR A 326 -30.93 49.78 -26.54
C THR A 326 -30.15 49.99 -25.22
N SER A 327 -29.36 51.07 -25.20
CA SER A 327 -29.10 51.88 -23.99
C SER A 327 -30.30 52.84 -23.79
N PRO A 328 -30.53 53.57 -22.66
CA PRO A 328 -29.48 54.21 -21.85
C PRO A 328 -29.78 54.51 -20.35
N LYS A 329 -28.77 55.15 -19.71
CA LYS A 329 -28.83 56.24 -18.69
C LYS A 329 -28.85 55.93 -17.18
N GLY A 330 -27.91 56.60 -16.47
CA GLY A 330 -27.99 56.97 -15.04
C GLY A 330 -26.62 57.00 -14.34
N SER A 331 -25.64 57.83 -14.74
CA SER A 331 -25.28 59.12 -14.11
C SER A 331 -24.91 59.12 -12.60
N ALA A 332 -23.59 59.27 -12.38
CA ALA A 332 -22.90 60.18 -11.44
C ALA A 332 -23.03 60.05 -9.90
N ALA A 333 -21.89 59.89 -9.23
CA ALA A 333 -21.44 60.83 -8.19
C ALA A 333 -19.93 60.67 -7.89
N ARG A 334 -19.22 61.80 -7.97
CA ARG A 334 -17.84 62.03 -7.53
C ARG A 334 -17.76 62.07 -5.99
N LYS A 335 -16.58 61.86 -5.40
CA LYS A 335 -15.69 62.94 -4.90
C LYS A 335 -14.72 62.44 -3.81
N ASP A 336 -13.43 62.60 -4.13
CA ASP A 336 -12.29 63.08 -3.34
C ASP A 336 -12.32 63.00 -1.79
N GLY A 337 -11.20 62.59 -1.20
CA GLY A 337 -10.94 62.90 0.21
C GLY A 337 -9.68 62.30 0.79
N ALA A 338 -8.58 63.04 0.69
CA ALA A 338 -7.29 62.77 1.30
C ALA A 338 -7.33 62.52 2.83
N GLY A 339 -6.38 61.75 3.36
CA GLY A 339 -6.22 61.58 4.81
C GLY A 339 -4.96 60.84 5.23
N ARG A 340 -3.81 61.52 5.15
CA ARG A 340 -2.50 61.06 5.60
C ARG A 340 -2.33 61.33 7.11
N SER A 341 -2.10 60.31 7.95
CA SER A 341 -1.38 60.41 9.26
C SER A 341 -1.11 58.98 9.78
N ARG A 342 0.13 58.47 9.86
CA ARG A 342 1.17 58.68 10.90
C ARG A 342 0.67 58.69 12.34
N ARG A 343 0.88 57.58 13.07
CA ARG A 343 1.33 57.62 14.47
C ARG A 343 2.05 56.35 14.89
N ARG A 344 3.38 56.48 14.96
CA ARG A 344 4.22 55.92 16.02
C ARG A 344 3.56 56.16 17.39
N SER A 345 3.51 55.17 18.28
CA SER A 345 4.37 55.13 19.48
C SER A 345 3.97 54.02 20.48
N ARG A 346 4.98 53.27 20.91
CA ARG A 346 5.30 52.87 22.31
C ARG A 346 4.15 52.39 23.21
N ARG A 347 4.21 51.12 23.61
CA ARG A 347 4.78 50.73 24.91
C ARG A 347 5.23 49.27 24.84
#